data_AF-A0A1M5K1P7-F1
#
_entry.id   AF-A0A1M5K1P7-F1
#
_cell.length_a   1.000
_cell.length_b   1.000
_cell.length_c   1.000
_cell.angle_alpha   90.00
_cell.angle_beta   90.00
_cell.angle_gamma   90.00
#
_symmetry.space_group_name_H-M   'P 1'
#
loop_
_entity.id
_entity.type
_entity.pdbx_description
1 polymer ?
#
loop_
_entity_poly.entity_id
_entity_poly.type
_entity_poly.pdbx_seq_one_letter_code
_entity_poly.pdbx_strand_id
1 'polypeptide(L)'
;MTNEVVNFLVEEATSEGFKTESAIFGELFLENEPRSIRQSTGAVYGVLVESKTPPRKDLKPIKGFPNLYPVYWGKDIAPVSRLKAHVQNHQSTGNADLRSIEEIQGKRLLFGAIFVEKYSEFEGYLHDSYPPIKGQKSRGRTGTIVEVIN
;
A
#
# COMPACT_ATOMS: atom_id res chain seq x y z
N MET A 1 3.47 19.08 -7.19
CA MET A 1 4.42 18.00 -6.82
C MET A 1 3.91 16.73 -7.46
N THR A 2 4.67 16.12 -8.37
CA THR A 2 4.42 14.76 -8.86
C THR A 2 4.95 13.78 -7.82
N ASN A 3 4.18 12.75 -7.50
CA ASN A 3 4.61 11.69 -6.59
C ASN A 3 4.85 10.43 -7.42
N GLU A 4 6.11 10.05 -7.57
CA GLU A 4 6.55 8.90 -8.37
C GLU A 4 5.89 7.60 -7.91
N VAL A 5 5.63 7.45 -6.60
CA VAL A 5 4.92 6.29 -6.05
C VAL A 5 3.48 6.25 -6.56
N VAL A 6 2.78 7.38 -6.55
CA VAL A 6 1.39 7.47 -7.04
C VAL A 6 1.34 7.20 -8.54
N ASN A 7 2.24 7.81 -9.32
CA ASN A 7 2.29 7.59 -10.76
C ASN A 7 2.50 6.11 -11.09
N PHE A 8 3.49 5.47 -10.46
CA PHE A 8 3.74 4.05 -10.60
C PHE A 8 2.50 3.19 -10.26
N LEU A 9 1.86 3.45 -9.12
CA LEU A 9 0.70 2.68 -8.68
C LEU A 9 -0.48 2.83 -9.65
N VAL A 10 -0.75 4.05 -10.15
CA VAL A 10 -1.83 4.28 -11.13
C VAL A 10 -1.54 3.58 -12.44
N GLU A 11 -0.30 3.69 -12.95
CA GLU A 11 0.10 3.07 -14.21
C GLU A 11 -0.02 1.54 -14.14
N GLU A 12 0.50 0.93 -13.08
CA GLU A 12 0.45 -0.54 -12.91
C GLU A 12 -0.97 -1.05 -12.67
N ALA A 13 -1.77 -0.36 -11.85
CA ALA A 13 -3.18 -0.70 -11.65
C ALA A 13 -3.93 -0.69 -13.00
N THR A 14 -3.76 0.38 -13.78
CA THR A 14 -4.42 0.55 -15.06
C THR A 14 -3.95 -0.50 -16.08
N SER A 15 -2.65 -0.80 -16.13
CA SER A 15 -2.12 -1.79 -17.08
C SER A 15 -2.60 -3.22 -16.82
N GLU A 16 -2.90 -3.53 -15.56
CA GLU A 16 -3.43 -4.84 -15.14
C GLU A 16 -4.96 -4.88 -15.10
N GLY A 17 -5.64 -3.82 -15.57
CA GLY A 17 -7.10 -3.76 -15.68
C GLY A 17 -7.83 -3.44 -14.39
N PHE A 18 -7.14 -3.00 -13.34
CA PHE A 18 -7.78 -2.44 -12.14
C PHE A 18 -8.26 -1.02 -12.41
N LYS A 19 -9.45 -0.67 -11.90
CA LYS A 19 -9.93 0.72 -11.95
C LYS A 19 -9.42 1.49 -10.75
N THR A 20 -8.89 2.68 -11.01
CA THR A 20 -8.47 3.62 -9.97
C THR A 20 -9.49 4.75 -9.85
N GLU A 21 -9.68 5.23 -8.62
CA GLU A 21 -10.62 6.30 -8.33
C GLU A 21 -9.87 7.50 -7.74
N SER A 22 -10.33 8.70 -8.07
CA SER A 22 -9.79 9.94 -7.49
C SER A 22 -10.41 10.26 -6.12
N ALA A 23 -11.53 9.62 -5.79
CA ALA A 23 -12.29 9.83 -4.58
C ALA A 23 -12.85 8.51 -4.04
N ILE A 24 -13.12 8.51 -2.74
CA ILE A 24 -13.84 7.46 -2.04
C ILE A 24 -15.25 7.96 -1.71
N PHE A 25 -16.25 7.12 -1.94
CA PHE A 25 -17.65 7.42 -1.63
C PHE A 25 -18.36 6.14 -1.22
N GLY A 26 -19.55 6.27 -0.65
CA GLY A 26 -20.24 5.13 -0.08
C GLY A 26 -21.44 5.50 0.79
N GLU A 27 -21.88 4.52 1.56
CA GLU A 27 -23.06 4.57 2.41
C GLU A 27 -22.70 4.23 3.86
N LEU A 28 -23.44 4.84 4.80
CA LEU A 28 -23.30 4.59 6.24
C LEU A 28 -24.62 4.03 6.80
N PHE A 29 -24.55 2.90 7.50
CA PHE A 29 -25.67 2.24 8.15
C PHE A 29 -25.44 2.22 9.66
N LEU A 30 -26.14 3.08 10.39
CA LEU A 30 -25.91 3.29 11.82
C LEU A 30 -26.73 2.36 12.73
N GLU A 31 -27.69 1.63 12.19
CA GLU A 31 -28.57 0.73 12.94
C GLU A 31 -28.46 -0.71 12.44
N ASN A 32 -28.25 -1.65 13.38
CA ASN A 32 -28.40 -3.10 13.19
C ASN A 32 -27.58 -3.77 12.05
N GLU A 33 -26.53 -3.12 11.53
CA GLU A 33 -25.66 -3.67 10.49
C GLU A 33 -24.20 -3.83 10.98
N PRO A 34 -23.62 -5.06 10.95
CA PRO A 34 -22.25 -5.29 11.40
C PRO A 34 -21.20 -4.64 10.49
N ARG A 35 -21.52 -4.45 9.20
CA ARG A 35 -20.71 -3.68 8.23
C ARG A 35 -21.33 -2.32 7.98
N SER A 36 -21.22 -1.44 8.98
CA SER A 36 -21.85 -0.11 9.00
C SER A 36 -21.34 0.86 7.93
N ILE A 37 -20.23 0.54 7.24
CA ILE A 37 -19.66 1.38 6.19
C ILE A 37 -19.55 0.55 4.92
N ARG A 38 -20.17 1.01 3.84
CA ARG A 38 -19.94 0.45 2.50
C ARG A 38 -19.30 1.49 1.63
N GLN A 39 -18.20 1.17 0.95
CA GLN A 39 -17.46 2.14 0.13
C GLN A 39 -17.08 1.58 -1.23
N SER A 40 -16.88 2.47 -2.20
CA SER A 40 -16.57 2.12 -3.59
C SER A 40 -15.21 1.43 -3.76
N THR A 41 -14.19 1.90 -3.05
CA THR A 41 -12.80 1.44 -3.25
C THR A 41 -12.07 1.31 -1.93
N GLY A 42 -10.96 0.57 -1.90
CA GLY A 42 -9.99 0.62 -0.80
C GLY A 42 -8.72 1.33 -1.23
N ALA A 43 -7.84 1.67 -0.28
CA ALA A 43 -6.54 2.25 -0.63
C ALA A 43 -5.46 1.16 -0.71
N VAL A 44 -4.63 1.23 -1.75
CA VAL A 44 -3.32 0.56 -1.80
C VAL A 44 -2.24 1.62 -1.72
N TYR A 45 -1.24 1.38 -0.91
CA TYR A 45 -0.14 2.30 -0.68
C TYR A 45 1.20 1.58 -0.73
N GLY A 46 2.22 2.35 -1.07
CA GLY A 46 3.60 1.90 -1.14
C GLY A 46 4.54 2.79 -0.35
N VAL A 47 5.60 2.17 0.16
CA VAL A 47 6.78 2.86 0.66
C VAL A 47 7.97 2.41 -0.20
N LEU A 48 8.65 3.37 -0.80
CA LEU A 48 9.84 3.16 -1.62
C LEU A 48 11.05 3.82 -0.97
N VAL A 49 12.22 3.25 -1.20
CA VAL A 49 13.50 3.85 -0.82
C VAL A 49 14.23 4.31 -2.06
N GLU A 50 14.72 5.55 -2.02
CA GLU A 50 15.60 6.10 -3.06
C GLU A 50 17.04 5.67 -2.80
N SER A 51 17.65 4.99 -3.77
CA SER A 51 19.02 4.49 -3.67
C SER A 51 19.64 4.32 -5.05
N LYS A 52 20.95 4.62 -5.19
CA LYS A 52 21.69 4.38 -6.45
C LYS A 52 22.06 2.91 -6.66
N THR A 53 22.12 2.16 -5.57
CA THR A 53 22.43 0.73 -5.56
C THR A 53 21.31 -0.03 -4.85
N PRO A 54 21.00 -1.27 -5.24
CA PRO A 54 19.98 -2.06 -4.57
C PRO A 54 20.24 -2.15 -3.05
N PRO A 55 19.26 -1.79 -2.19
CA PRO A 55 19.35 -1.97 -0.75
C PRO A 55 19.57 -3.45 -0.33
N ARG A 56 19.08 -4.40 -1.14
CA ARG A 56 19.28 -5.85 -1.00
C ARG A 56 19.62 -6.45 -2.37
N LYS A 57 20.46 -7.49 -2.42
CA LYS A 57 21.04 -8.02 -3.69
C LYS A 57 20.00 -8.46 -4.73
N ASP A 58 18.86 -8.96 -4.28
CA ASP A 58 17.76 -9.49 -5.09
C ASP A 58 16.64 -8.47 -5.31
N LEU A 59 16.73 -7.28 -4.70
CA LEU A 59 15.70 -6.25 -4.80
C LEU A 59 15.83 -5.52 -6.13
N LYS A 60 14.77 -5.60 -6.94
CA LYS A 60 14.68 -4.89 -8.21
C LYS A 60 14.01 -3.53 -8.01
N PRO A 61 14.40 -2.50 -8.76
CA PRO A 61 13.67 -1.24 -8.76
C PRO A 61 12.27 -1.45 -9.37
N ILE A 62 11.34 -0.55 -9.03
CA ILE A 62 10.04 -0.52 -9.70
C ILE A 62 10.17 -0.08 -11.17
N LYS A 63 9.24 -0.51 -12.01
CA LYS A 63 9.24 -0.22 -13.45
C LYS A 63 9.19 1.28 -13.70
N GLY A 64 10.02 1.77 -14.62
CA GLY A 64 10.12 3.19 -14.96
C GLY A 64 10.99 4.05 -14.02
N PHE A 65 11.35 3.57 -12.82
CA PHE A 65 12.10 4.34 -11.83
C PHE A 65 13.34 3.58 -11.31
N PRO A 66 14.50 3.68 -11.97
CA PRO A 66 15.67 2.81 -11.72
C PRO A 66 16.30 2.94 -10.32
N ASN A 67 16.02 4.04 -9.61
CA ASN A 67 16.57 4.31 -8.27
C ASN A 67 15.54 4.14 -7.15
N LEU A 68 14.32 3.69 -7.45
CA LEU A 68 13.27 3.51 -6.45
C LEU A 68 13.01 2.02 -6.23
N TYR A 69 13.19 1.58 -4.99
CA TYR A 69 13.08 0.17 -4.62
C TYR A 69 11.93 -0.04 -3.63
N PRO A 70 11.15 -1.13 -3.77
CA PRO A 70 10.02 -1.38 -2.90
C PRO A 70 10.45 -1.79 -1.50
N VAL A 71 10.06 -0.99 -0.51
CA VAL A 71 10.28 -1.29 0.91
C VAL A 71 9.11 -2.08 1.46
N TYR A 72 7.89 -1.63 1.15
CA TYR A 72 6.66 -2.18 1.68
C TYR A 72 5.48 -1.84 0.77
N TRP A 73 4.59 -2.81 0.58
CA TRP A 73 3.26 -2.62 0.01
C TRP A 73 2.23 -2.88 1.11
N GLY A 74 1.15 -2.12 1.08
CA GLY A 74 0.05 -2.39 1.97
C GLY A 74 -1.26 -1.89 1.43
N LYS A 75 -2.32 -2.40 2.04
CA LYS A 75 -3.69 -1.98 1.77
C LYS A 75 -4.38 -1.59 3.07
N ASP A 76 -5.17 -0.53 3.03
CA ASP A 76 -5.95 -0.09 4.19
C ASP A 76 -7.11 0.82 3.74
N ILE A 77 -8.05 1.08 4.64
CA ILE A 77 -9.11 2.07 4.43
C ILE A 77 -8.59 3.47 4.79
N ALA A 78 -7.65 3.57 5.73
CA ALA A 78 -7.03 4.81 6.18
C ALA A 78 -5.50 4.74 6.03
N PRO A 79 -4.96 4.90 4.80
CA PRO A 79 -3.57 4.58 4.49
C PRO A 79 -2.55 5.39 5.30
N VAL A 80 -2.79 6.68 5.55
CA VAL A 80 -1.87 7.53 6.32
C VAL A 80 -1.83 7.13 7.80
N SER A 81 -2.97 6.77 8.39
CA SER A 81 -3.03 6.26 9.76
C SER A 81 -2.22 4.97 9.90
N ARG A 82 -2.33 4.09 8.90
CA ARG A 82 -1.56 2.85 8.84
C ARG A 82 -0.07 3.09 8.64
N LEU A 83 0.32 4.00 7.75
CA LEU A 83 1.71 4.41 7.57
C LEU A 83 2.32 4.97 8.86
N LYS A 84 1.56 5.79 9.61
CA LYS A 84 1.98 6.26 10.93
C LYS A 84 2.24 5.09 11.89
N ALA A 85 1.37 4.08 11.93
CA ALA A 85 1.57 2.91 12.77
C ALA A 85 2.84 2.12 12.40
N HIS A 86 3.15 2.00 11.10
CA HIS A 86 4.37 1.36 10.61
C HIS A 86 5.66 2.10 10.99
N VAL A 87 5.61 3.43 11.12
CA VAL A 87 6.76 4.26 11.52
C VAL A 87 6.91 4.33 13.04
N GLN A 88 5.80 4.37 13.79
CA GLN A 88 5.81 4.56 15.23
C GLN A 88 5.98 3.28 16.04
N ASN A 89 6.03 2.10 15.40
CA ASN A 89 6.10 0.79 16.05
C ASN A 89 5.02 0.59 17.10
N HIS A 90 3.79 1.00 16.78
CA HIS A 90 2.66 0.68 17.65
C HIS A 90 2.61 -0.84 17.86
N GLN A 91 2.41 -1.27 19.11
CA GLN A 91 2.26 -2.69 19.45
C GLN A 91 0.88 -3.19 18.95
N SER A 92 0.78 -3.45 17.65
CA SER A 92 -0.38 -4.10 17.05
C SER A 92 0.08 -5.11 16.00
N THR A 93 -0.66 -6.21 15.88
CA THR A 93 -0.40 -7.25 14.87
C THR A 93 -0.50 -6.68 13.45
N GLY A 94 0.54 -6.87 12.64
CA GLY A 94 0.57 -6.47 11.22
C GLY A 94 1.29 -5.16 10.90
N ASN A 95 2.06 -4.60 11.82
CA ASN A 95 2.90 -3.43 11.55
C ASN A 95 4.22 -3.83 10.90
N ALA A 96 4.62 -3.07 9.88
CA ALA A 96 5.84 -3.29 9.11
C ALA A 96 7.10 -2.84 9.85
N ASP A 97 7.00 -2.10 10.96
CA ASP A 97 8.16 -1.58 11.72
C ASP A 97 9.28 -1.10 10.79
N LEU A 98 9.05 0.03 10.12
CA LEU A 98 9.99 0.55 9.13
C LEU A 98 11.30 1.00 9.79
N ARG A 99 11.25 1.38 11.09
CA ARG A 99 12.44 1.80 11.83
C ARG A 99 13.41 0.66 12.09
N SER A 100 12.96 -0.59 12.13
CA SER A 100 13.82 -1.75 12.32
C SER A 100 14.50 -2.23 11.04
N ILE A 101 14.18 -1.68 9.86
CA ILE A 101 14.74 -2.14 8.59
C ILE A 101 16.10 -1.45 8.40
N GLU A 102 17.19 -2.22 8.50
CA GLU A 102 18.56 -1.69 8.43
C GLU A 102 18.87 -1.12 7.04
N GLU A 103 18.36 -1.77 5.98
CA GLU A 103 18.66 -1.46 4.58
C GLU A 103 18.16 -0.06 4.13
N ILE A 104 17.29 0.57 4.92
CA ILE A 104 16.70 1.88 4.62
C ILE A 104 17.12 2.98 5.60
N GLN A 105 17.96 2.68 6.59
CA GLN A 105 18.41 3.68 7.58
C GLN A 105 19.21 4.79 6.90
N GLY A 106 18.90 6.04 7.26
CA GLY A 106 19.56 7.23 6.69
C GLY A 106 19.24 7.51 5.21
N LYS A 107 18.32 6.76 4.60
CA LYS A 107 17.91 6.96 3.20
C LYS A 107 16.60 7.73 3.12
N ARG A 108 16.37 8.39 1.98
CA ARG A 108 15.10 9.04 1.70
C ARG A 108 14.04 8.00 1.36
N LEU A 109 12.91 8.11 2.03
CA LEU A 109 11.72 7.30 1.76
C LEU A 109 10.66 8.14 1.05
N LEU A 110 10.00 7.54 0.08
CA LEU A 110 8.84 8.09 -0.60
C LEU A 110 7.64 7.21 -0.25
N PHE A 111 6.47 7.81 -0.08
CA PHE A 111 5.24 7.06 0.05
C PHE A 111 4.16 7.66 -0.83
N GLY A 112 3.21 6.83 -1.23
CA GLY A 112 2.04 7.22 -2.01
C GLY A 112 0.93 6.20 -1.80
N ALA A 113 -0.30 6.64 -2.02
CA ALA A 113 -1.47 5.79 -1.95
C ALA A 113 -2.43 6.14 -3.09
N ILE A 114 -3.14 5.14 -3.61
CA ILE A 114 -4.22 5.30 -4.59
C ILE A 114 -5.46 4.60 -4.09
N PHE A 115 -6.63 5.05 -4.53
CA PHE A 115 -7.87 4.31 -4.39
C PHE A 115 -8.06 3.42 -5.60
N VAL A 116 -8.36 2.14 -5.37
CA VAL A 116 -8.44 1.15 -6.44
C VAL A 116 -9.53 0.12 -6.13
N GLU A 117 -10.26 -0.29 -7.16
CA GLU A 117 -11.17 -1.42 -7.08
C GLU A 117 -10.38 -2.70 -6.74
N LYS A 118 -11.01 -3.62 -6.01
CA LYS A 118 -10.36 -4.91 -5.64
C LYS A 118 -8.95 -4.75 -5.06
N TYR A 119 -8.74 -3.70 -4.27
CA TYR A 119 -7.48 -3.34 -3.61
C TYR A 119 -6.70 -4.48 -2.91
N SER A 120 -7.38 -5.56 -2.50
CA SER A 120 -6.71 -6.76 -1.98
C SER A 120 -6.02 -7.61 -3.06
N GLU A 121 -6.60 -7.70 -4.25
CA GLU A 121 -6.00 -8.37 -5.40
C GLU A 121 -4.84 -7.55 -5.96
N PHE A 122 -5.02 -6.22 -6.06
CA PHE A 122 -3.94 -5.34 -6.55
C PHE A 122 -2.72 -5.31 -5.62
N GLU A 123 -2.92 -5.27 -4.28
CA GLU A 123 -1.81 -5.43 -3.34
C GLU A 123 -1.09 -6.78 -3.50
N GLY A 124 -1.85 -7.87 -3.69
CA GLY A 124 -1.28 -9.19 -3.97
C GLY A 124 -0.42 -9.21 -5.23
N TYR A 125 -0.90 -8.57 -6.31
CA TYR A 125 -0.14 -8.39 -7.54
C TYR A 125 1.17 -7.64 -7.30
N LEU A 126 1.16 -6.54 -6.53
CA LEU A 126 2.39 -5.78 -6.23
C LEU A 126 3.41 -6.62 -5.46
N HIS A 127 2.95 -7.47 -4.52
CA HIS A 127 3.83 -8.39 -3.81
C HIS A 127 4.47 -9.44 -4.71
N ASP A 128 3.75 -9.92 -5.71
CA ASP A 128 4.23 -10.95 -6.63
C ASP A 128 5.16 -10.36 -7.72
N SER A 129 4.77 -9.22 -8.31
CA SER A 129 5.50 -8.57 -9.40
C SER A 129 6.68 -7.73 -8.92
N TYR A 130 6.57 -7.12 -7.74
CA TYR A 130 7.58 -6.22 -7.16
C TYR A 130 7.86 -6.57 -5.69
N PRO A 131 8.50 -7.72 -5.40
CA PRO A 131 8.69 -8.18 -4.03
C PRO A 131 9.39 -7.14 -3.14
N PRO A 132 8.74 -6.65 -2.07
CA PRO A 132 9.31 -5.61 -1.22
C PRO A 132 10.37 -6.16 -0.25
N ILE A 133 11.13 -5.26 0.39
CA ILE A 133 12.04 -5.63 1.48
C ILE A 133 11.28 -6.34 2.60
N LYS A 134 10.12 -5.78 3.00
CA LYS A 134 9.30 -6.29 4.10
C LYS A 134 7.84 -6.40 3.68
N GLY A 135 7.17 -7.41 4.24
CA GLY A 135 5.78 -7.76 3.94
C GLY A 135 5.69 -9.22 3.48
N GLN A 136 4.76 -9.98 4.05
CA GLN A 136 4.46 -11.34 3.62
C GLN A 136 3.25 -11.34 2.69
N LYS A 137 3.07 -12.42 1.90
CA LYS A 137 1.82 -12.73 1.17
C LYS A 137 0.63 -13.03 2.10
N SER A 138 0.63 -12.50 3.33
CA SER A 138 -0.49 -12.65 4.25
C SER A 138 -1.54 -11.63 3.87
N ARG A 139 -2.70 -12.11 3.38
CA ARG A 139 -3.87 -11.29 3.15
C ARG A 139 -4.18 -10.49 4.42
N GLY A 140 -3.96 -9.17 4.39
CA GLY A 140 -4.27 -8.29 5.51
C GLY A 140 -5.73 -8.47 5.94
N ARG A 141 -5.99 -8.45 7.26
CA ARG A 141 -7.34 -8.59 7.83
C ARG A 141 -8.29 -7.58 7.17
N THR A 142 -9.38 -8.07 6.60
CA THR A 142 -10.50 -7.23 6.18
C THR A 142 -11.12 -6.60 7.42
N GLY A 143 -11.34 -5.28 7.41
CA GLY A 143 -11.98 -4.59 8.53
C GLY A 143 -13.38 -5.16 8.79
N THR A 144 -13.76 -5.31 10.05
CA THR A 144 -15.05 -5.92 10.45
C THR A 144 -16.25 -5.03 10.13
N ILE A 145 -16.03 -3.71 10.01
CA ILE A 145 -17.08 -2.67 9.89
C ILE A 145 -17.19 -2.11 8.47
N VAL A 146 -16.14 -2.27 7.65
CA VAL A 146 -16.07 -1.68 6.30
C VAL A 146 -16.19 -2.77 5.24
N GLU A 147 -17.17 -2.61 4.38
CA GLU A 147 -17.34 -3.36 3.14
C GLU A 147 -16.87 -2.51 1.95
N VAL A 148 -16.09 -3.11 1.06
CA VAL A 148 -15.80 -2.48 -0.24
C VAL A 148 -16.68 -3.16 -1.27
N ILE A 149 -17.64 -2.44 -1.85
CA ILE A 149 -18.61 -2.97 -2.81
C ILE A 149 -17.93 -3.00 -4.19
N ASN A 150 -17.36 -4.15 -4.59
CA ASN A 150 -16.80 -4.39 -5.92
C ASN A 150 -17.05 -5.83 -6.37
#